data_AF-A0A7J2TIN5-F1
#
_entry.id   AF-A0A7J2TIN5-F1
#
_cell.length_a   1.000
_cell.length_b   1.000
_cell.length_c   1.000
_cell.angle_alpha   90.00
_cell.angle_beta   90.00
_cell.angle_gamma   90.00
#
_symmetry.space_group_name_H-M   'P 1'
#
loop_
_entity.id
_entity.type
_entity.pdbx_description
1 polymer ?
#
loop_
_entity_poly.entity_id
_entity_poly.type
_entity_poly.pdbx_seq_one_letter_code
_entity_poly.pdbx_strand_id
1 'polypeptide(L)'
;MIVDKSILKLVTRAQVKPDDCSYENFVCILNEEAKRKVISEITERLETGTQYKGKNMSISNVILSQAREIASFLRNEGGYEAFTQNW
;
A
#
# COMPACT_ATOMS: atom_id res chain seq x y z
N MET A 1 -6.53 2.74 -2.18
CA MET A 1 -5.94 1.44 -1.76
C MET A 1 -4.54 1.33 -2.34
N ILE A 2 -3.55 0.99 -1.48
CA ILE A 2 -2.12 0.98 -1.81
C ILE A 2 -1.76 -0.33 -2.51
N VAL A 3 -2.06 -1.45 -1.85
CA VAL A 3 -1.75 -2.81 -2.32
C VAL A 3 -2.41 -3.09 -3.67
N ASP A 4 -3.71 -2.85 -3.80
CA ASP A 4 -4.48 -3.14 -5.01
C ASP A 4 -3.92 -2.44 -6.25
N LYS A 5 -3.49 -1.17 -6.11
CA LYS A 5 -2.87 -0.43 -7.20
C LYS A 5 -1.52 -1.02 -7.60
N SER A 6 -0.71 -1.39 -6.61
CA SER A 6 0.58 -2.06 -6.84
C SER A 6 0.38 -3.39 -7.57
N ILE A 7 -0.56 -4.23 -7.11
CA ILE A 7 -0.85 -5.52 -7.75
C ILE A 7 -1.44 -5.33 -9.15
N LEU A 8 -2.41 -4.42 -9.33
CA LEU A 8 -3.01 -4.15 -10.63
C LEU A 8 -1.96 -3.71 -11.65
N LYS A 9 -1.02 -2.84 -11.26
CA LYS A 9 0.09 -2.42 -12.13
C LYS A 9 0.97 -3.60 -12.54
N LEU A 10 1.34 -4.47 -11.60
CA LEU A 10 2.19 -5.63 -11.88
C LEU A 10 1.51 -6.63 -12.83
N VAL A 11 0.22 -6.91 -12.60
CA VAL A 11 -0.57 -7.85 -13.40
C VAL A 11 -0.87 -7.29 -14.79
N THR A 12 -1.36 -6.04 -14.88
CA THR A 12 -1.69 -5.41 -16.18
C THR A 12 -0.47 -5.23 -17.09
N ARG A 13 0.73 -5.13 -16.51
CA ARG A 13 2.00 -5.06 -17.24
C ARG A 13 2.66 -6.43 -17.45
N ALA A 14 1.99 -7.52 -17.09
CA ALA A 14 2.49 -8.89 -17.16
C ALA A 14 3.88 -9.09 -16.49
N GLN A 15 4.18 -8.29 -15.46
CA GLN A 15 5.43 -8.38 -14.69
C GLN A 15 5.38 -9.48 -13.64
N VAL A 16 4.17 -9.86 -13.20
CA VAL A 16 3.87 -11.05 -12.41
C VAL A 16 2.79 -11.83 -13.16
N LYS A 17 3.03 -13.12 -13.39
CA LYS A 17 2.20 -14.04 -14.18
C LYS A 17 1.75 -15.24 -13.33
N PRO A 18 0.74 -16.01 -13.77
CA PRO A 18 0.34 -17.25 -13.09
C PRO A 18 1.50 -18.24 -12.91
N ASP A 19 2.41 -18.30 -13.89
CA ASP A 19 3.58 -19.18 -13.87
C ASP A 19 4.66 -18.72 -12.87
N ASP A 20 4.51 -17.54 -12.28
CA ASP A 20 5.40 -17.04 -11.22
C ASP A 20 5.00 -17.56 -9.82
N CYS A 21 4.12 -18.55 -9.74
CA CYS A 21 3.78 -19.26 -8.51
C CYS A 21 4.29 -20.70 -8.51
N SER A 22 4.74 -21.19 -7.36
CA SER A 22 4.75 -22.62 -7.03
C SER A 22 3.40 -23.02 -6.45
N TYR A 23 2.83 -24.13 -6.92
CA TYR A 23 1.60 -24.69 -6.36
C TYR A 23 1.92 -25.77 -5.34
N GLU A 24 1.55 -25.53 -4.08
CA GLU A 24 1.71 -26.46 -2.97
C GLU A 24 0.39 -26.57 -2.20
N ASN A 25 -0.15 -27.78 -2.02
CA ASN A 25 -1.41 -28.00 -1.29
C ASN A 25 -2.58 -27.10 -1.73
N PHE A 26 -2.77 -26.94 -3.05
CA PHE A 26 -3.79 -26.04 -3.64
C PHE A 26 -3.58 -24.54 -3.34
N VAL A 27 -2.38 -24.13 -2.92
CA VAL A 27 -2.00 -22.74 -2.68
C VAL A 27 -0.98 -22.29 -3.74
N CYS A 28 -1.22 -21.12 -4.35
CA CYS A 28 -0.29 -20.42 -5.23
C CYS A 28 0.67 -19.60 -4.34
N ILE A 29 1.91 -20.05 -4.20
CA ILE A 29 2.94 -19.32 -3.47
C ILE A 29 3.82 -18.61 -4.50
N LEU A 30 3.90 -17.28 -4.44
CA LEU A 30 4.77 -16.52 -5.34
C LEU A 30 6.21 -17.00 -5.23
N ASN A 31 6.88 -17.15 -6.36
CA ASN A 31 8.31 -17.41 -6.39
C ASN A 31 9.09 -16.18 -5.88
N GLU A 32 10.39 -16.37 -5.59
CA GLU A 32 11.22 -15.31 -5.00
C GLU A 32 11.35 -14.07 -5.90
N GLU A 33 11.32 -14.24 -7.23
CA GLU A 33 11.37 -13.11 -8.15
C GLU A 33 10.09 -12.27 -8.08
N ALA A 34 8.92 -12.91 -8.12
CA ALA A 34 7.64 -12.25 -8.01
C ALA A 34 7.44 -11.60 -6.63
N LYS A 35 7.87 -12.26 -5.54
CA LYS A 35 7.89 -11.64 -4.20
C LYS A 35 8.70 -10.34 -4.20
N ARG A 36 9.91 -10.35 -4.78
CA ARG A 36 10.75 -9.14 -4.87
C ARG A 36 10.07 -8.03 -5.67
N LYS A 37 9.44 -8.35 -6.80
CA LYS A 37 8.68 -7.37 -7.61
C LYS A 37 7.53 -6.76 -6.82
N VAL A 38 6.74 -7.57 -6.13
CA VAL A 38 5.62 -7.13 -5.29
C VAL A 38 6.10 -6.23 -4.15
N ILE A 39 7.13 -6.65 -3.41
CA ILE A 39 7.70 -5.86 -2.31
C ILE A 39 8.26 -4.54 -2.81
N SER A 40 8.98 -4.56 -3.93
CA SER A 40 9.56 -3.35 -4.53
C SER A 40 8.46 -2.36 -4.92
N GLU A 41 7.41 -2.81 -5.62
CA GLU A 41 6.32 -1.94 -6.06
C GLU A 41 5.52 -1.37 -4.89
N ILE A 42 5.26 -2.16 -3.85
CA ILE A 42 4.56 -1.67 -2.65
C ILE A 42 5.43 -0.63 -1.93
N THR A 43 6.72 -0.89 -1.79
CA THR A 43 7.67 0.05 -1.16
C THR A 43 7.75 1.36 -1.95
N GLU A 44 7.90 1.30 -3.27
CA GLU A 44 7.90 2.49 -4.13
C GLU A 44 6.58 3.28 -4.00
N ARG A 45 5.45 2.56 -3.92
CA ARG A 45 4.14 3.19 -3.75
C ARG A 45 4.01 3.88 -2.40
N LEU A 46 4.52 3.28 -1.33
CA LEU A 46 4.54 3.85 0.01
C LEU A 46 5.33 5.16 0.07
N GLU A 47 6.41 5.26 -0.70
CA GLU A 47 7.24 6.47 -0.79
C GLU A 47 6.72 7.52 -1.79
N THR A 48 5.69 7.19 -2.57
CA THR A 48 5.10 8.14 -3.52
C THR A 48 4.42 9.29 -2.77
N GLY A 49 4.68 10.52 -3.20
CA GLY A 49 4.03 11.73 -2.67
C GLY A 49 2.54 11.82 -3.01
N THR A 50 1.74 12.22 -2.03
CA THR A 50 0.30 12.50 -2.18
C THR A 50 -0.08 13.77 -1.43
N GLN A 51 -1.05 14.50 -1.98
CA GLN A 51 -1.65 15.63 -1.28
C GLN A 51 -2.51 15.12 -0.12
N TYR A 52 -2.20 15.56 1.10
CA TYR A 52 -2.92 15.24 2.33
C TYR A 52 -2.86 16.45 3.28
N LYS A 53 -4.03 16.93 3.70
CA LYS A 53 -4.18 18.09 4.61
C LYS A 53 -3.37 19.32 4.16
N GLY A 54 -3.43 19.65 2.87
CA GLY A 54 -2.75 20.81 2.28
C GLY A 54 -1.24 20.66 2.09
N LYS A 55 -0.66 19.48 2.39
CA LYS A 55 0.76 19.20 2.22
C LYS A 55 0.97 18.00 1.29
N ASN A 56 2.05 18.04 0.52
CA ASN A 56 2.51 16.86 -0.22
C ASN A 56 3.41 16.02 0.70
N MET A 57 3.07 14.76 0.93
CA MET A 57 3.85 13.84 1.75
C MET A 57 3.74 12.41 1.24
N SER A 58 4.71 11.55 1.58
CA SER A 58 4.64 10.14 1.23
C SER A 58 3.45 9.44 1.86
N ILE A 59 2.95 8.38 1.23
CA ILE A 59 1.86 7.57 1.79
C ILE A 59 2.27 6.98 3.16
N SER A 60 3.53 6.57 3.32
CA SER A 60 4.11 6.18 4.62
C SER A 60 3.85 7.23 5.71
N ASN A 61 4.08 8.51 5.39
CA ASN A 61 3.84 9.61 6.32
C ASN A 61 2.34 9.88 6.56
N VAL A 62 1.47 9.65 5.57
CA VAL A 62 0.02 9.71 5.77
C VAL A 62 -0.44 8.64 6.78
N ILE A 63 0.06 7.40 6.67
CA ILE A 63 -0.25 6.32 7.62
C ILE A 63 0.20 6.71 9.04
N LEU A 64 1.41 7.25 9.18
CA LEU A 64 1.91 7.74 10.46
C LEU A 64 1.06 8.90 11.02
N SER A 65 0.58 9.80 10.16
CA SER A 65 -0.34 10.88 10.57
C SER A 65 -1.65 10.32 11.08
N GLN A 66 -2.26 9.39 10.34
CA GLN A 66 -3.51 8.73 10.74
C GLN A 66 -3.37 8.01 12.08
N ALA A 67 -2.25 7.33 12.34
CA ALA A 67 -1.98 6.69 13.63
C ALA A 67 -1.96 7.71 14.78
N ARG A 68 -1.34 8.89 14.58
CA ARG A 68 -1.32 9.97 15.58
C ARG A 68 -2.69 10.60 15.80
N GLU A 69 -3.47 10.72 14.73
CA GLU A 69 -4.84 11.25 14.79
C GLU A 69 -5.76 10.31 15.58
N ILE A 70 -5.66 9.00 15.36
CA ILE A 70 -6.34 8.00 16.17
C ILE A 70 -5.92 8.12 17.64
N ALA A 71 -4.62 8.23 17.92
CA ALA A 71 -4.13 8.38 19.28
C ALA A 71 -4.64 9.66 19.97
N SER A 72 -4.71 10.79 19.24
CA SER A 72 -5.28 12.06 19.73
C SER A 72 -6.78 11.95 20.01
N PHE A 73 -7.52 11.31 19.10
CA PHE A 73 -8.94 11.04 19.26
C PHE A 73 -9.23 10.20 20.51
N LEU A 74 -8.45 9.15 20.75
CA LEU A 74 -8.58 8.32 21.96
C LEU A 74 -8.29 9.08 23.27
N ARG A 75 -7.50 10.17 23.22
CA ARG A 75 -7.24 11.06 24.36
C ARG A 75 -8.26 12.20 24.49
N ASN A 76 -9.27 12.27 23.62
CA ASN A 76 -10.20 13.40 23.50
C ASN A 76 -9.51 14.74 23.20
N GLU A 77 -8.33 14.71 22.56
CA GLU A 77 -7.55 15.90 22.20
C GLU A 77 -7.89 16.44 20.80
N GLY A 78 -8.69 15.70 20.02
CA GLY A 78 -9.10 16.10 18.69
C GLY A 78 -10.10 15.12 18.05
N GLY A 79 -10.63 15.50 16.88
CA GLY A 79 -11.45 14.61 16.05
C GLY A 79 -10.60 13.70 15.17
N TYR A 80 -11.12 12.50 14.85
CA TYR A 80 -10.56 11.63 13.84
C TYR A 80 -11.38 11.72 12.55
N GLU A 81 -10.68 11.85 11.42
CA GLU A 81 -11.26 11.75 10.08
C GLU A 81 -10.45 10.72 9.29
N ALA A 82 -11.15 9.73 8.73
CA ALA A 82 -10.52 8.68 7.96
C ALA A 82 -9.90 9.23 6.68
N PHE A 83 -8.71 8.74 6.33
CA PHE A 83 -8.08 9.10 5.06
C PHE A 83 -8.95 8.65 3.88
N THR A 84 -9.40 9.61 3.08
CA THR A 84 -10.06 9.37 1.80
C THR A 84 -9.26 10.02 0.68
N GLN A 85 -9.20 9.35 -0.47
CA GLN A 85 -8.58 9.87 -1.66
C GLN A 85 -9.38 9.38 -2.86
N ASN A 86 -9.92 10.33 -3.62
CA ASN A 86 -10.52 10.01 -4.90
C ASN A 86 -9.43 9.60 -5.88
N TRP A 87 -9.68 8.49 -6.56
CA TRP A 87 -8.83 7.98 -7.63
C TRP A 87 -9.43 8.40 -8.97
#